data_AF-A0A9D6CWF2-F1
#
_entry.id   AF-A0A9D6CWF2-F1
#
_cell.length_a   1.000
_cell.length_b   1.000
_cell.length_c   1.000
_cell.angle_alpha   90.00
_cell.angle_beta   90.00
_cell.angle_gamma   90.00
#
_symmetry.space_group_name_H-M   'P 1'
#
loop_
_entity.id
_entity.type
_entity.pdbx_description
1 polymer ?
#
loop_
_entity_poly.entity_id
_entity_poly.type
_entity_poly.pdbx_seq_one_letter_code
_entity_poly.pdbx_strand_id
1 'polypeptide(L)'
;MNLPVRIVKLKQEKVDIRTETRNVSSAGAYFMIEDQEPLPGAPIEFYLTFPHEKDKTVELRCRGRVVRVEEVDGETASGVGASIDRYQFVRPRKG
;
A
#
# COMPACT_ATOMS: atom_id res chain seq x y z
N MET A 1 -5.10 12.52 -3.11
CA MET A 1 -6.27 11.62 -3.21
C MET A 1 -6.04 10.49 -2.23
N ASN A 2 -7.06 10.15 -1.45
CA ASN A 2 -7.00 9.06 -0.48
C ASN A 2 -7.64 7.83 -1.10
N LEU A 3 -6.82 6.80 -1.30
CA LEU A 3 -7.25 5.52 -1.82
C LEU A 3 -7.10 4.46 -0.73
N PRO A 4 -8.06 3.54 -0.58
CA PRO A 4 -7.87 2.38 0.27
C PRO A 4 -6.64 1.58 -0.15
N VAL A 5 -5.82 1.24 0.84
CA VAL A 5 -4.63 0.41 0.71
C VAL A 5 -4.83 -0.85 1.55
N ARG A 6 -4.54 -2.01 0.97
CA ARG A 6 -4.40 -3.26 1.73
C ARG A 6 -3.02 -3.85 1.53
N ILE A 7 -2.18 -3.81 2.55
CA ILE A 7 -0.83 -4.37 2.52
C ILE A 7 -0.94 -5.85 2.88
N VAL A 8 -0.42 -6.70 2.01
CA VAL A 8 -0.48 -8.18 2.17
C VAL A 8 0.88 -8.82 2.38
N LYS A 9 1.95 -8.07 2.12
CA LYS A 9 3.31 -8.48 2.41
C LYS A 9 4.15 -7.26 2.77
N LEU A 10 4.88 -7.36 3.88
CA LEU A 10 5.87 -6.39 4.30
C LEU A 10 7.13 -7.15 4.69
N LYS A 11 8.31 -6.76 4.19
CA LYS A 11 9.54 -7.54 4.34
C LYS A 11 9.32 -8.97 3.80
N GLN A 12 9.53 -10.00 4.62
CA GLN A 12 9.29 -11.39 4.25
C GLN A 12 8.01 -11.97 4.86
N GLU A 13 7.22 -11.14 5.55
CA GLU A 13 6.06 -11.55 6.32
C GLU A 13 4.77 -11.32 5.56
N LYS A 14 3.81 -12.22 5.72
CA LYS A 14 2.43 -12.01 5.28
C LYS A 14 1.71 -11.20 6.35
N VAL A 15 1.04 -10.14 5.92
CA VAL A 15 0.29 -9.23 6.79
C VAL A 15 -1.10 -8.99 6.18
N ASP A 16 -2.02 -8.37 6.91
CA ASP A 16 -3.29 -7.85 6.38
C ASP A 16 -3.58 -6.49 7.01
N ILE A 17 -2.84 -5.47 6.57
CA ILE A 17 -2.95 -4.11 7.09
C ILE A 17 -3.84 -3.31 6.15
N ARG A 18 -4.89 -2.69 6.68
CA ARG A 18 -5.78 -1.79 5.94
C ARG A 18 -5.51 -0.34 6.36
N THR A 19 -5.26 0.52 5.39
CA THR A 19 -4.98 1.95 5.61
C THR A 19 -5.42 2.74 4.38
N GLU A 20 -5.13 4.03 4.32
CA GLU A 20 -5.36 4.88 3.17
C GLU A 20 -4.09 5.58 2.71
N THR A 21 -3.98 5.82 1.40
CA THR A 21 -2.90 6.66 0.87
C THR A 21 -3.08 8.10 1.32
N ARG A 22 -2.01 8.75 1.76
CA ARG A 22 -1.92 10.21 1.84
C ARG A 22 -1.55 10.81 0.47
N ASN A 23 -0.73 10.10 -0.31
CA ASN A 23 -0.39 10.47 -1.69
C ASN A 23 -0.20 9.20 -2.54
N VAL A 24 -0.53 9.29 -3.83
CA VAL A 24 -0.38 8.21 -4.80
C VAL A 24 0.01 8.78 -6.17
N SER A 25 0.91 8.08 -6.85
CA SER A 25 1.36 8.35 -8.21
C SER A 25 1.50 7.02 -8.97
N SER A 26 1.89 7.09 -10.24
CA SER A 26 2.25 5.90 -11.01
C SER A 26 3.53 5.22 -10.50
N ALA A 27 4.42 5.96 -9.84
CA ALA A 27 5.72 5.47 -9.37
C ALA A 27 5.70 4.97 -7.91
N GLY A 28 4.68 5.32 -7.13
CA GLY A 28 4.66 5.01 -5.71
C GLY A 28 3.43 5.52 -4.96
N ALA A 29 3.31 5.09 -3.71
CA ALA A 29 2.28 5.50 -2.77
C ALA A 29 2.89 5.81 -1.40
N TYR A 30 2.26 6.70 -0.66
CA TYR A 30 2.63 7.05 0.72
C TYR A 30 1.40 6.89 1.62
N PHE A 31 1.55 6.15 2.73
CA PHE A 31 0.50 5.81 3.68
C PHE A 31 1.09 5.62 5.08
N MET A 32 0.22 5.57 6.10
CA MET A 32 0.61 5.30 7.49
C MET A 32 0.30 3.86 7.85
N ILE A 33 1.19 3.23 8.62
CA ILE A 33 0.96 1.92 9.24
C ILE A 33 1.25 1.99 10.73
N GLU A 34 0.45 1.31 11.54
CA GLU A 34 0.58 1.25 13.00
C GLU A 34 1.11 -0.13 13.41
N ASP A 35 1.85 -0.18 14.53
CA ASP A 35 2.33 -1.41 15.16
C ASP A 35 3.12 -2.32 14.20
N GLN A 36 3.88 -1.71 13.29
CA GLN A 36 4.70 -2.39 12.30
C GLN A 36 6.06 -1.70 12.19
N GLU A 37 7.09 -2.50 11.91
CA GLU A 37 8.46 -2.02 11.68
C GLU A 37 8.82 -2.20 10.19
N PRO A 38 8.46 -1.24 9.33
CA PRO A 38 8.88 -1.22 7.93
C PRO A 38 10.39 -0.92 7.86
N LEU A 39 11.05 -1.47 6.84
CA LEU A 39 12.48 -1.28 6.64
C LEU A 39 12.74 -0.70 5.24
N PRO A 40 13.49 0.42 5.10
CA PRO A 40 13.90 0.90 3.79
C PRO A 40 14.58 -0.18 2.94
N GLY A 41 14.23 -0.23 1.66
CA GLY A 41 14.68 -1.25 0.71
C GLY A 41 13.92 -2.58 0.79
N ALA A 42 13.17 -2.85 1.86
CA ALA A 42 12.45 -4.10 2.01
C ALA A 42 11.31 -4.23 0.98
N PRO A 43 11.05 -5.46 0.48
CA PRO A 43 9.95 -5.68 -0.44
C PRO A 43 8.60 -5.46 0.24
N ILE A 44 7.66 -4.93 -0.52
CA ILE A 44 6.29 -4.70 -0.10
C ILE A 44 5.32 -5.11 -1.21
N GLU A 45 4.20 -5.70 -0.82
CA GLU A 45 3.08 -5.99 -1.71
C GLU A 45 1.80 -5.45 -1.11
N PHE A 46 1.07 -4.66 -1.88
CA PHE A 46 -0.14 -3.99 -1.44
C PHE A 46 -1.15 -3.87 -2.57
N TYR A 47 -2.41 -3.72 -2.21
CA TYR A 47 -3.50 -3.44 -3.12
C TYR A 47 -3.90 -1.98 -3.02
N LEU A 48 -4.13 -1.33 -4.16
CA LEU A 48 -4.76 -0.01 -4.25
C LEU A 48 -6.15 -0.16 -4.84
N THR A 49 -7.16 0.39 -4.16
CA THR A 49 -8.53 0.39 -4.65
C THR A 49 -8.90 1.76 -5.19
N PHE A 50 -9.14 1.84 -6.49
CA PHE A 50 -9.58 3.05 -7.16
C PHE A 50 -11.12 3.05 -7.26
N PRO A 51 -11.79 4.15 -6.90
CA PRO A 51 -13.19 4.33 -7.21
C PRO A 51 -13.37 4.38 -8.75
N HIS A 52 -14.33 3.61 -9.25
CA HIS A 52 -14.76 3.64 -10.66
C HIS A 52 -16.26 3.98 -10.69
N GLU A 53 -16.86 4.03 -11.88
CA GLU A 53 -18.28 4.32 -12.07
C GLU A 53 -19.22 3.56 -11.13
N LYS A 54 -20.13 4.33 -10.51
CA LYS A 54 -21.20 3.88 -9.61
C LYS A 54 -20.64 3.09 -8.42
N ASP A 55 -20.81 1.78 -8.42
CA ASP A 55 -20.43 0.86 -7.33
C ASP A 55 -19.28 -0.08 -7.72
N LYS A 56 -18.62 0.18 -8.85
CA LYS A 56 -17.48 -0.63 -9.30
C LYS A 56 -16.19 -0.05 -8.72
N THR A 57 -15.32 -0.94 -8.28
CA THR A 57 -13.96 -0.58 -7.88
C THR A 57 -12.98 -1.27 -8.81
N VAL A 58 -11.85 -0.61 -9.03
CA VAL A 58 -10.70 -1.20 -9.71
C VAL A 58 -9.63 -1.45 -8.65
N GLU A 59 -9.26 -2.70 -8.44
CA GLU A 59 -8.19 -3.06 -7.53
C GLU A 59 -6.91 -3.34 -8.32
N LEU A 60 -5.82 -2.68 -7.93
CA LEU A 60 -4.48 -2.93 -8.46
C LEU A 60 -3.67 -3.69 -7.41
N ARG A 61 -3.07 -4.82 -7.80
CA ARG A 61 -2.04 -5.48 -7.00
C ARG A 61 -0.69 -4.88 -7.35
N CYS A 62 -0.09 -4.16 -6.41
CA CYS A 62 1.19 -3.48 -6.55
C CYS A 62 2.31 -4.25 -5.85
N ARG A 63 3.48 -4.31 -6.48
CA ARG A 63 4.72 -4.87 -5.94
C ARG A 63 5.83 -3.85 -6.09
N GLY A 64 6.59 -3.65 -5.02
CA GLY A 64 7.74 -2.77 -5.03
C GLY A 64 8.53 -2.90 -3.75
N ARG A 65 9.10 -1.77 -3.30
CA ARG A 65 9.92 -1.69 -2.10
C ARG A 65 9.56 -0.48 -1.26
N VAL A 66 9.84 -0.56 0.03
CA VAL A 66 9.85 0.62 0.90
C VAL A 66 11.00 1.52 0.46
N VAL A 67 10.72 2.76 0.08
CA VAL A 67 11.73 3.76 -0.31
C VAL A 67 12.07 4.72 0.83
N ARG A 68 11.13 4.92 1.76
CA ARG A 68 11.26 5.83 2.90
C ARG A 68 10.41 5.35 4.06
N VAL A 69 10.94 5.49 5.27
CA VAL A 69 10.19 5.36 6.53
C VAL A 69 10.34 6.68 7.28
N GLU A 70 9.23 7.23 7.75
CA GLU A 70 9.17 8.41 8.62
C GLU A 70 8.57 7.97 9.94
N GLU A 71 9.37 8.04 11.00
CA GLU A 71 8.86 7.85 12.36
C GLU A 71 8.05 9.08 12.77
N VAL A 72 6.91 8.86 13.41
CA VAL A 72 6.10 9.93 13.97
C VAL A 72 6.37 9.95 15.47
N ASP A 73 7.00 11.02 15.96
CA ASP A 73 7.38 11.17 17.35
C ASP A 73 6.19 10.92 18.30
N GLY A 74 6.35 9.94 19.20
CA GLY A 74 5.35 9.60 20.22
C GLY A 74 4.19 8.74 19.74
N GLU A 75 4.17 8.30 18.47
CA GLU A 75 3.17 7.39 17.93
C GLU A 75 3.79 6.03 17.58
N THR A 76 2.99 4.95 17.64
CA THR A 76 3.38 3.64 17.08
C THR A 76 3.21 3.60 15.55
N ALA A 77 2.87 4.73 14.94
CA ALA A 77 2.64 4.88 13.52
C ALA A 77 3.92 5.28 12.77
N SER A 78 4.16 4.62 11.65
CA SER A 78 5.23 4.94 10.71
C SER A 78 4.65 5.37 9.36
N GLY A 79 5.15 6.48 8.82
CA GLY A 79 4.89 6.91 7.46
C GLY A 79 5.75 6.11 6.48
N VAL A 80 5.11 5.45 5.51
CA VAL A 80 5.80 4.56 4.57
C VAL A 80 5.63 5.07 3.16
N GLY A 81 6.76 5.42 2.52
CA GLY A 81 6.82 5.59 1.08
C GLY A 81 7.14 4.26 0.42
N ALA A 82 6.27 3.79 -0.47
CA ALA A 82 6.45 2.56 -1.23
C ALA A 82 6.55 2.84 -2.74
N SER A 83 7.51 2.21 -3.41
CA SER A 83 7.57 2.20 -4.87
C SER A 83 6.52 1.27 -5.47
N ILE A 84 6.13 1.55 -6.71
CA ILE A 84 5.36 0.64 -7.55
C ILE A 84 6.26 0.23 -8.71
N ASP A 85 6.97 -0.90 -8.52
CA ASP A 85 7.87 -1.44 -9.55
C ASP A 85 7.07 -2.19 -10.62
N ARG A 86 5.99 -2.88 -10.19
CA ARG A 86 5.03 -3.58 -11.05
C ARG A 86 3.64 -3.50 -10.45
N TYR A 87 2.62 -3.40 -11.30
CA TYR A 87 1.23 -3.54 -10.89
C TYR A 87 0.44 -4.42 -11.85
N GLN A 88 -0.65 -5.00 -11.37
CA GLN A 88 -1.58 -5.79 -12.17
C GLN A 88 -3.02 -5.46 -11.77
N PHE A 89 -3.91 -5.33 -12.76
CA PHE A 89 -5.35 -5.22 -12.51
C PHE A 89 -5.87 -6.54 -11.95
N VAL A 90 -6.50 -6.47 -10.78
CA VAL A 90 -7.19 -7.61 -10.19
C VAL A 90 -8.59 -7.64 -10.79
N ARG A 91 -8.89 -8.71 -11.51
CA ARG A 91 -10.25 -8.93 -12.01
C ARG A 91 -11.09 -9.49 -10.86
N PRO A 92 -12.30 -8.96 -10.60
CA PRO A 92 -13.23 -9.64 -9.71
C PRO A 92 -13.44 -11.05 -10.27
N ARG A 93 -13.29 -12.08 -9.41
CA ARG A 93 -13.62 -13.45 -9.82
C ARG A 93 -15.09 -13.43 -10.23
N LYS A 94 -15.38 -13.77 -11.48
CA LYS A 94 -16.74 -14.17 -11.87
C LYS A 94 -17.03 -15.44 -11.08
N GLY A 95 -17.88 -15.31 -10.05
CA GLY A 95 -18.56 -16.46 -9.46
C GLY A 95 -19.54 -17.06 -10.46
#